data_AF-A0A6I4YRK1-F1
#
_entry.id   AF-A0A6I4YRK1-F1
#
_cell.length_a   1.000
_cell.length_b   1.000
_cell.length_c   1.000
_cell.angle_alpha   90.00
_cell.angle_beta   90.00
_cell.angle_gamma   90.00
#
_symmetry.space_group_name_H-M   'P 1'
#
loop_
_entity.id
_entity.type
_entity.pdbx_description
1 polymer ?
#
loop_
_entity_poly.entity_id
_entity_poly.type
_entity_poly.pdbx_seq_one_letter_code
_entity_poly.pdbx_strand_id
1 'polypeptide(L)'
;MTRTLLTATLLLSLAAPAVAGGAAAPVTQVQPGTPAAVMAALKAAGYKVTMEPAQADRDPTMTFTSGGHEVQVWLSSCKNGVCSRATASTSWDYSDAEDLDLDVVNEWNSNYYTQAYAYEGSYYLDSTLAIRGGFTQATVKAWIAEYLEDVSAFEEELPGE
;
A
#
# COMPACT_ATOMS: atom_id res chain seq x y z
N MET A 1 62.09 17.97 -56.26
CA MET A 1 61.61 16.82 -55.45
C MET A 1 60.28 17.23 -54.84
N THR A 2 59.18 16.80 -55.43
CA THR A 2 57.82 17.23 -55.06
C THR A 2 57.13 16.04 -54.41
N ARG A 3 56.80 16.15 -53.12
CA ARG A 3 56.16 15.09 -52.34
C ARG A 3 54.64 15.19 -52.49
N THR A 4 54.05 14.21 -53.17
CA THR A 4 52.60 14.02 -53.29
C THR A 4 52.08 13.38 -52.00
N LEU A 5 51.15 14.05 -51.31
CA LEU A 5 50.42 13.48 -50.17
C LEU A 5 49.08 12.93 -50.67
N LEU A 6 48.91 11.61 -50.61
CA LEU A 6 47.61 10.95 -50.73
C LEU A 6 46.90 11.03 -49.37
N THR A 7 45.74 11.67 -49.33
CA THR A 7 44.84 11.63 -48.17
C THR A 7 43.68 10.70 -48.49
N ALA A 8 43.62 9.56 -47.81
CA ALA A 8 42.57 8.57 -47.93
C ALA A 8 41.30 9.02 -47.20
N THR A 9 40.17 9.05 -47.90
CA THR A 9 38.85 9.38 -47.34
C THR A 9 38.24 8.12 -46.72
N LEU A 10 38.23 8.03 -45.39
CA LEU A 10 37.55 6.95 -44.65
C LEU A 10 36.06 7.30 -44.53
N LEU A 11 35.21 6.64 -45.31
CA LEU A 11 33.75 6.72 -45.22
C LEU A 11 33.28 5.93 -43.98
N LEU A 12 32.94 6.65 -42.90
CA LEU A 12 32.34 6.09 -41.69
C LEU A 12 30.83 5.90 -41.92
N SER A 13 30.41 4.67 -42.20
CA SER A 13 29.00 4.28 -42.26
C SER A 13 28.42 4.21 -40.83
N LEU A 14 27.80 5.31 -40.40
CA LEU A 14 26.99 5.39 -39.19
C LEU A 14 25.68 4.59 -39.39
N ALA A 15 25.71 3.30 -39.08
CA ALA A 15 24.50 2.52 -38.84
C ALA A 15 23.90 2.95 -37.49
N ALA A 16 22.98 3.91 -37.51
CA ALA A 16 22.19 4.25 -36.34
C ALA A 16 21.28 3.06 -35.99
N PRO A 17 21.22 2.60 -34.73
CA PRO A 17 20.20 1.66 -34.33
C PRO A 17 18.85 2.37 -34.41
N ALA A 18 17.99 1.89 -35.30
CA ALA A 18 16.58 2.27 -35.32
C ALA A 18 15.97 1.85 -33.98
N VAL A 19 15.69 2.82 -33.12
CA VAL A 19 14.85 2.64 -31.92
C VAL A 19 13.43 2.33 -32.37
N ALA A 20 13.17 1.06 -32.65
CA ALA A 20 11.87 0.55 -33.02
C ALA A 20 10.92 0.64 -31.81
N GLY A 21 9.79 1.31 -32.02
CA GLY A 21 8.55 1.09 -31.27
C GLY A 21 8.55 1.60 -29.84
N GLY A 22 8.04 2.81 -29.65
CA GLY A 22 7.55 3.24 -28.35
C GLY A 22 6.48 2.25 -27.87
N ALA A 23 6.84 1.41 -26.91
CA ALA A 23 5.86 0.71 -26.10
C ALA A 23 5.00 1.81 -25.46
N ALA A 24 3.73 1.88 -25.85
CA ALA A 24 2.78 2.72 -25.12
C ALA A 24 2.87 2.32 -23.65
N ALA A 25 3.16 3.29 -22.77
CA ALA A 25 3.17 3.05 -21.34
C ALA A 25 1.84 2.38 -20.95
N PRO A 26 1.86 1.34 -20.12
CA PRO A 26 0.63 0.65 -19.75
C PRO A 26 -0.37 1.66 -19.19
N VAL A 27 -1.54 1.75 -19.83
CA VAL A 27 -2.62 2.60 -19.35
C VAL A 27 -3.04 2.06 -17.99
N THR A 28 -2.77 2.83 -16.93
CA THR A 28 -3.15 2.41 -15.58
C THR A 28 -4.64 2.66 -15.40
N GLN A 29 -5.41 1.58 -15.29
CA GLN A 29 -6.86 1.68 -15.14
C GLN A 29 -7.24 2.11 -13.71
N VAL A 30 -7.84 3.29 -13.60
CA VAL A 30 -8.46 3.78 -12.36
C VAL A 30 -9.71 2.95 -12.07
N GLN A 31 -9.77 2.40 -10.86
CA GLN A 31 -10.88 1.64 -10.30
C GLN A 31 -11.74 2.53 -9.41
N PRO A 32 -13.06 2.29 -9.35
CA PRO A 32 -13.92 3.05 -8.46
C PRO A 32 -13.65 2.69 -6.99
N GLY A 33 -13.88 3.63 -6.07
CA GLY A 33 -13.75 3.41 -4.62
C GLY A 33 -14.84 2.53 -4.00
N THR A 34 -15.21 1.40 -4.61
CA THR A 34 -16.24 0.50 -4.08
C THR A 34 -15.61 -0.65 -3.28
N PRO A 35 -16.34 -1.26 -2.33
CA PRO A 35 -15.85 -2.43 -1.60
C PRO A 35 -15.39 -3.58 -2.49
N ALA A 36 -16.15 -3.87 -3.55
CA ALA A 36 -15.81 -4.92 -4.50
C ALA A 36 -14.50 -4.65 -5.25
N ALA A 37 -14.25 -3.39 -5.62
CA ALA A 37 -13.01 -3.01 -6.29
C ALA A 37 -11.80 -3.08 -5.36
N VAL A 38 -11.94 -2.65 -4.10
CA VAL A 38 -10.85 -2.76 -3.10
C VAL A 38 -10.52 -4.22 -2.83
N MET A 39 -11.54 -5.05 -2.60
CA MET A 39 -11.36 -6.50 -2.43
C MET A 39 -10.68 -7.14 -3.66
N ALA A 40 -11.08 -6.76 -4.88
CA ALA A 40 -10.46 -7.28 -6.10
C ALA A 40 -8.99 -6.85 -6.22
N ALA A 41 -8.65 -5.62 -5.85
CA ALA A 41 -7.27 -5.13 -5.86
C ALA A 41 -6.38 -5.86 -4.83
N LEU A 42 -6.89 -6.10 -3.62
CA LEU A 42 -6.20 -6.89 -2.60
C LEU A 42 -6.00 -8.35 -3.05
N LYS A 43 -7.02 -8.97 -3.66
CA LYS A 43 -6.90 -10.32 -4.23
C LYS A 43 -5.87 -10.37 -5.36
N ALA A 44 -5.85 -9.35 -6.23
CA ALA A 44 -4.84 -9.23 -7.28
C ALA A 44 -3.42 -9.01 -6.73
N ALA A 45 -3.28 -8.42 -5.55
CA ALA A 45 -2.02 -8.31 -4.82
C ALA A 45 -1.58 -9.62 -4.15
N GLY A 46 -2.43 -10.66 -4.14
CA GLY A 46 -2.11 -12.00 -3.65
C GLY A 46 -2.74 -12.35 -2.30
N TYR A 47 -3.52 -11.44 -1.70
CA TYR A 47 -4.14 -11.67 -0.40
C TYR A 47 -5.42 -12.51 -0.51
N LYS A 48 -5.62 -13.41 0.46
CA LYS A 48 -6.88 -14.13 0.64
C LYS A 48 -7.82 -13.28 1.49
N VAL A 49 -8.68 -12.52 0.81
CA VAL A 49 -9.57 -11.55 1.45
C VAL A 49 -10.98 -12.10 1.63
N THR A 50 -11.53 -11.90 2.83
CA THR A 50 -12.91 -12.21 3.21
C THR A 50 -13.65 -10.92 3.52
N MET A 51 -14.83 -10.72 2.93
CA MET A 51 -15.73 -9.65 3.34
C MET A 51 -16.48 -10.06 4.60
N GLU A 52 -16.57 -9.15 5.57
CA GLU A 52 -17.45 -9.36 6.71
C GLU A 52 -18.94 -9.28 6.30
N PRO A 53 -19.84 -9.96 7.04
CA PRO A 53 -21.27 -9.82 6.83
C PRO A 53 -21.71 -8.36 6.93
N ALA A 54 -22.55 -7.92 5.99
CA ALA A 54 -23.06 -6.56 5.99
C ALA A 54 -23.91 -6.29 7.26
N GLN A 55 -23.64 -5.16 7.91
CA GLN A 55 -24.38 -4.68 9.08
C GLN A 55 -24.99 -3.32 8.74
N ALA A 56 -26.24 -3.08 9.15
CA ALA A 56 -27.02 -1.92 8.69
C ALA A 56 -26.49 -0.58 9.19
N ASP A 57 -25.74 -0.58 10.29
CA ASP A 57 -25.21 0.56 11.01
C ASP A 57 -23.67 0.68 10.92
N ARG A 58 -23.03 -0.18 10.12
CA ARG A 58 -21.57 -0.17 9.96
C ARG A 58 -21.17 -0.08 8.50
N ASP A 59 -20.11 0.68 8.31
CA ASP A 59 -19.38 0.72 7.05
C ASP A 59 -18.79 -0.68 6.74
N PRO A 60 -18.63 -1.07 5.46
CA PRO A 60 -18.14 -2.40 5.11
C PRO A 60 -16.70 -2.65 5.57
N THR A 61 -16.44 -3.86 6.05
CA THR A 61 -15.11 -4.30 6.50
C THR A 61 -14.70 -5.58 5.79
N MET A 62 -13.40 -5.73 5.53
CA MET A 62 -12.84 -6.98 5.02
C MET A 62 -11.57 -7.33 5.77
N THR A 63 -11.27 -8.61 5.79
CA THR A 63 -10.15 -9.15 6.58
C THR A 63 -9.28 -10.04 5.71
N PHE A 64 -7.98 -9.99 5.94
CA PHE A 64 -7.02 -10.95 5.39
C PHE A 64 -5.89 -11.19 6.39
N THR A 65 -5.13 -12.27 6.19
CA THR A 65 -3.96 -12.59 7.02
C THR A 65 -2.69 -12.41 6.22
N SER A 66 -1.68 -11.77 6.81
CA SER A 66 -0.34 -11.66 6.23
C SER A 66 0.71 -11.54 7.34
N GLY A 67 1.87 -12.17 7.16
CA GLY A 67 2.96 -12.08 8.15
C GLY A 67 2.69 -12.73 9.52
N GLY A 68 1.54 -13.39 9.72
CA GLY A 68 1.09 -13.85 11.05
C GLY A 68 0.05 -12.92 11.68
N HIS A 69 -0.19 -11.74 11.10
CA HIS A 69 -1.17 -10.78 11.58
C HIS A 69 -2.48 -10.88 10.81
N GLU A 70 -3.58 -10.69 11.53
CA GLU A 70 -4.84 -10.33 10.93
C GLU A 70 -4.83 -8.84 10.59
N VAL A 71 -5.20 -8.52 9.36
CA VAL A 71 -5.38 -7.15 8.88
C VAL A 71 -6.85 -6.94 8.55
N GLN A 72 -7.48 -6.02 9.26
CA GLN A 72 -8.81 -5.53 8.97
C GLN A 72 -8.71 -4.32 8.05
N VAL A 73 -9.60 -4.20 7.07
CA VAL A 73 -9.69 -3.06 6.17
C VAL A 73 -11.10 -2.49 6.25
N TRP A 74 -11.20 -1.33 6.89
CA TRP A 74 -12.43 -0.56 7.08
C TRP A 74 -12.67 0.36 5.89
N LEU A 75 -13.84 0.30 5.27
CA LEU A 75 -14.20 1.18 4.16
C LEU A 75 -15.12 2.29 4.62
N SER A 76 -14.56 3.47 4.90
CA SER A 76 -15.32 4.51 5.58
C SER A 76 -16.03 5.51 4.66
N SER A 77 -17.09 6.11 5.21
CA SER A 77 -17.82 7.22 4.60
C SER A 77 -18.42 6.81 3.24
N CYS A 78 -19.06 5.65 3.22
CA CYS A 78 -19.68 5.10 2.02
C CYS A 78 -21.02 5.77 1.72
N LYS A 79 -21.19 6.22 0.47
CA LYS A 79 -22.44 6.78 -0.06
C LYS A 79 -22.74 6.15 -1.41
N ASN A 80 -23.94 5.59 -1.57
CA ASN A 80 -24.37 4.90 -2.78
C ASN A 80 -23.39 3.80 -3.25
N GLY A 81 -22.83 3.05 -2.29
CA GLY A 81 -21.87 1.96 -2.57
C GLY A 81 -20.45 2.40 -2.93
N VAL A 82 -20.15 3.71 -2.90
CA VAL A 82 -18.80 4.27 -3.10
C VAL A 82 -18.30 4.85 -1.79
N CYS A 83 -17.11 4.42 -1.38
CA CYS A 83 -16.46 4.80 -0.14
C CYS A 83 -15.36 5.83 -0.39
N SER A 84 -15.04 6.62 0.64
CA SER A 84 -14.06 7.71 0.50
C SER A 84 -12.66 7.29 0.96
N ARG A 85 -12.59 6.34 1.90
CA ARG A 85 -11.34 5.90 2.54
C ARG A 85 -11.34 4.38 2.70
N ALA A 86 -10.17 3.79 2.64
CA ALA A 86 -9.89 2.44 3.13
C ALA A 86 -8.83 2.56 4.23
N THR A 87 -9.09 2.00 5.40
CA THR A 87 -8.16 2.02 6.54
C THR A 87 -7.78 0.60 6.89
N ALA A 88 -6.52 0.24 6.70
CA ALA A 88 -5.94 -1.02 7.15
C ALA A 88 -5.60 -0.87 8.64
N SER A 89 -5.88 -1.91 9.42
CA SER A 89 -5.75 -1.91 10.88
C SER A 89 -5.30 -3.29 11.36
N THR A 90 -4.35 -3.28 12.29
CA THR A 90 -3.81 -4.45 12.98
C THR A 90 -3.72 -4.08 14.44
N SER A 91 -4.01 -5.06 15.31
CA SER A 91 -4.05 -4.86 16.74
C SER A 91 -3.28 -5.94 17.48
N TRP A 92 -2.73 -5.57 18.63
CA TRP A 92 -2.07 -6.48 19.57
C TRP A 92 -2.77 -6.38 20.91
N ASP A 93 -3.23 -7.52 21.42
CA ASP A 93 -3.99 -7.62 22.66
C ASP A 93 -3.04 -7.65 23.86
N TYR A 94 -3.15 -6.63 24.71
CA TYR A 94 -2.43 -6.48 25.98
C TYR A 94 -3.43 -6.33 27.13
N SER A 95 -4.62 -6.91 27.01
CA SER A 95 -5.67 -6.78 28.02
C SER A 95 -5.29 -7.36 29.39
N ASP A 96 -4.26 -8.21 29.44
CA ASP A 96 -3.67 -8.74 30.66
C ASP A 96 -2.58 -7.83 31.29
N ALA A 97 -2.14 -6.77 30.59
CA ALA A 97 -1.17 -5.81 31.12
C ALA A 97 -1.84 -4.81 32.09
N GLU A 98 -1.11 -4.38 33.13
CA GLU A 98 -1.64 -3.44 34.12
C GLU A 98 -1.90 -2.05 33.51
N ASP A 99 -1.02 -1.59 32.62
CA ASP A 99 -1.15 -0.34 31.88
C ASP A 99 -0.46 -0.45 30.51
N LEU A 100 -1.00 0.25 29.50
CA LEU A 100 -0.37 0.38 28.19
C LEU A 100 0.63 1.55 28.21
N ASP A 101 1.81 1.32 27.64
CA ASP A 101 2.83 2.33 27.43
C ASP A 101 2.40 3.29 26.31
N LEU A 102 2.12 4.55 26.65
CA LEU A 102 1.76 5.55 25.66
C LEU A 102 2.97 6.21 25.01
N ASP A 103 4.18 6.02 25.57
CA ASP A 103 5.39 6.60 24.99
C ASP A 103 5.76 5.90 23.69
N VAL A 104 5.57 4.58 23.58
CA VAL A 104 5.76 3.85 22.30
C VAL A 104 4.82 4.38 21.20
N VAL A 105 3.56 4.66 21.55
CA VAL A 105 2.56 5.22 20.64
C VAL A 105 2.95 6.64 20.20
N ASN A 106 3.40 7.48 21.13
CA ASN A 106 3.80 8.85 20.84
C ASN A 106 5.06 8.91 19.97
N GLU A 107 6.06 8.09 20.29
CA GLU A 107 7.32 8.00 19.55
C GLU A 107 7.05 7.53 18.12
N TRP A 108 6.24 6.47 17.94
CA TRP A 108 5.85 5.98 16.63
C TRP A 108 5.21 7.08 15.77
N ASN A 109 4.17 7.72 16.32
CA ASN A 109 3.43 8.78 15.61
C ASN A 109 4.28 10.02 15.29
N SER A 110 5.43 10.20 15.94
CA SER A 110 6.36 11.29 15.64
C SER A 110 7.26 11.02 14.44
N ASN A 111 7.44 9.74 14.07
CA ASN A 111 8.40 9.28 13.07
C ASN A 111 7.74 8.66 11.82
N TYR A 112 6.52 8.15 11.93
CA TYR A 112 5.83 7.40 10.88
C TYR A 112 4.52 8.07 10.42
N TYR A 113 4.05 7.70 9.23
CA TYR A 113 2.77 8.17 8.69
C TYR A 113 1.58 7.26 9.04
N THR A 114 1.86 6.03 9.46
CA THR A 114 0.89 5.16 10.12
C THR A 114 0.56 5.70 11.51
N GLN A 115 -0.70 5.52 11.91
CA GLN A 115 -1.21 6.03 13.16
C GLN A 115 -1.24 4.90 14.20
N ALA A 116 -0.42 5.02 15.23
CA ALA A 116 -0.50 4.17 16.40
C ALA A 116 -1.49 4.74 17.42
N TYR A 117 -2.22 3.88 18.14
CA TYR A 117 -3.02 4.28 19.30
C TYR A 117 -3.26 3.11 20.26
N ALA A 118 -3.53 3.43 21.53
CA ALA A 118 -3.91 2.48 22.57
C ALA A 118 -5.39 2.63 22.89
N TYR A 119 -6.15 1.53 22.86
CA TYR A 119 -7.58 1.53 23.14
C TYR A 119 -8.03 0.18 23.68
N GLU A 120 -8.88 0.16 24.72
CA GLU A 120 -9.46 -1.06 25.31
C GLU A 120 -8.45 -2.20 25.57
N GLY A 121 -7.26 -1.87 26.10
CA GLY A 121 -6.23 -2.87 26.43
C GLY A 121 -5.47 -3.41 25.23
N SER A 122 -5.61 -2.80 24.04
CA SER A 122 -4.86 -3.19 22.84
C SER A 122 -4.10 -2.00 22.24
N TYR A 123 -2.96 -2.28 21.61
CA TYR A 123 -2.34 -1.36 20.68
C TYR A 123 -2.92 -1.59 19.29
N TYR A 124 -3.06 -0.51 18.53
CA TYR A 124 -3.51 -0.51 17.15
C TYR A 124 -2.53 0.25 16.29
N LEU A 125 -2.37 -0.22 15.06
CA LEU A 125 -1.67 0.50 14.01
C LEU A 125 -2.59 0.61 12.80
N ASP A 126 -2.84 1.84 12.38
CA ASP A 126 -3.73 2.16 11.28
C ASP A 126 -2.99 2.83 10.12
N SER A 127 -3.33 2.46 8.90
CA SER A 127 -2.94 3.18 7.68
C SER A 127 -4.16 3.50 6.84
N THR A 128 -4.30 4.75 6.38
CA THR A 128 -5.47 5.17 5.60
C THR A 128 -5.10 5.55 4.17
N LEU A 129 -5.73 4.89 3.21
CA LEU A 129 -5.71 5.25 1.80
C LEU A 129 -6.99 6.00 1.41
N ALA A 130 -6.84 7.21 0.88
CA ALA A 130 -7.95 7.90 0.22
C ALA A 130 -8.30 7.22 -1.10
N ILE A 131 -9.53 6.73 -1.24
CA ILE A 131 -10.05 6.04 -2.44
C ILE A 131 -11.15 6.83 -3.15
N ARG A 132 -11.50 8.01 -2.62
CA ARG A 132 -12.43 8.94 -3.26
C ARG A 132 -11.86 9.42 -4.59
N GLY A 133 -12.65 9.34 -5.65
CA GLY A 133 -12.20 9.66 -7.02
C GLY A 133 -11.55 8.47 -7.73
N GLY A 134 -11.39 7.35 -7.03
CA GLY A 134 -10.83 6.11 -7.55
C GLY A 134 -9.36 5.93 -7.18
N PHE A 135 -8.86 4.73 -7.45
CA PHE A 135 -7.50 4.30 -7.14
C PHE A 135 -6.98 3.34 -8.22
N THR A 136 -5.71 2.99 -8.17
CA THR A 136 -5.14 1.96 -9.07
C THR A 136 -4.79 0.71 -8.27
N GLN A 137 -4.79 -0.46 -8.90
CA GLN A 137 -4.38 -1.70 -8.23
C GLN A 137 -2.94 -1.60 -7.68
N ALA A 138 -2.06 -0.91 -8.41
CA ALA A 138 -0.69 -0.66 -7.96
C ALA A 138 -0.65 0.16 -6.67
N THR A 139 -1.53 1.15 -6.52
CA THR A 139 -1.65 1.97 -5.30
C THR A 139 -2.06 1.12 -4.10
N VAL A 140 -3.08 0.27 -4.24
CA VAL A 140 -3.50 -0.62 -3.14
C VAL A 140 -2.39 -1.61 -2.78
N LYS A 141 -1.70 -2.17 -3.79
CA LYS A 141 -0.58 -3.08 -3.54
C LYS A 141 0.58 -2.40 -2.80
N ALA A 142 0.98 -1.21 -3.24
CA ALA A 142 2.06 -0.44 -2.60
C ALA A 142 1.68 -0.04 -1.17
N TRP A 143 0.47 0.50 -0.98
CA TRP A 143 -0.04 0.88 0.32
C TRP A 143 -0.06 -0.26 1.33
N ILE A 144 -0.55 -1.45 0.96
CA ILE A 144 -0.54 -2.60 1.87
C ILE A 144 0.87 -3.14 2.11
N ALA A 145 1.76 -3.09 1.11
CA ALA A 145 3.14 -3.50 1.31
C ALA A 145 3.85 -2.59 2.33
N GLU A 146 3.74 -1.27 2.16
CA GLU A 146 4.29 -0.27 3.10
C GLU A 146 3.66 -0.43 4.49
N TYR A 147 2.34 -0.62 4.57
CA TYR A 147 1.66 -0.85 5.84
C TYR A 147 2.16 -2.12 6.56
N LEU A 148 2.39 -3.23 5.84
CA LEU A 148 2.89 -4.45 6.46
C LEU A 148 4.35 -4.33 6.92
N GLU A 149 5.17 -3.52 6.25
CA GLU A 149 6.51 -3.17 6.73
C GLU A 149 6.42 -2.39 8.06
N ASP A 150 5.52 -1.40 8.13
CA ASP A 150 5.24 -0.63 9.33
C ASP A 150 4.66 -1.51 10.46
N VAL A 151 3.79 -2.49 10.16
CA VAL A 151 3.27 -3.46 11.16
C VAL A 151 4.40 -4.26 11.79
N SER A 152 5.31 -4.79 10.99
CA SER A 152 6.47 -5.54 11.52
C SER A 152 7.39 -4.65 12.33
N ALA A 153 7.66 -3.42 11.88
CA ALA A 153 8.50 -2.49 12.62
C ALA A 153 7.86 -2.01 13.93
N PHE A 154 6.54 -1.77 13.95
CA PHE A 154 5.85 -1.37 15.17
C PHE A 154 5.82 -2.51 16.19
N GLU A 155 5.61 -3.75 15.76
CA GLU A 155 5.65 -4.92 16.64
C GLU A 155 7.01 -5.09 17.33
N GLU A 156 8.11 -4.75 16.67
CA GLU A 156 9.46 -4.77 17.28
C GLU A 156 9.64 -3.73 18.39
N GLU A 157 8.86 -2.64 18.37
CA GLU A 157 8.89 -1.57 19.38
C GLU A 157 7.92 -1.85 20.55
N LEU A 158 6.97 -2.78 20.38
CA LEU A 158 6.00 -3.11 21.42
C LEU A 158 6.70 -3.77 22.63
N PRO A 159 6.20 -3.51 23.85
CA PRO A 159 6.72 -4.16 25.05
C PRO A 159 6.56 -5.68 24.93
N GLY A 160 7.62 -6.46 25.20
CA GLY A 160 7.53 -7.92 25.10
C GLY A 160 6.46 -8.51 26.04
N GLU A 161 5.73 -9.51 25.54
CA GLU A 161 4.79 -10.33 26.33
C GLU A 161 5.47 -11.14 27.44
#